data_AF-A0A366K5P9-F1
#
_entry.id   AF-A0A366K5P9-F1
#
_cell.length_a   1.000
_cell.length_b   1.000
_cell.length_c   1.000
_cell.angle_alpha   90.00
_cell.angle_beta   90.00
_cell.angle_gamma   90.00
#
_symmetry.space_group_name_H-M   'P 1'
#
loop_
_entity.id
_entity.type
_entity.pdbx_description
1 polymer ?
#
loop_
_entity_poly.entity_id
_entity_poly.type
_entity_poly.pdbx_seq_one_letter_code
_entity_poly.pdbx_strand_id
1 'polypeptide(L)'
;MKKGMKKYLITLLLFIALLIVWNQTEAEVSGPPTIHLRLMETTDLHGNMIGYDYEDRKKTVEFGLSRTASLIKQARNESPNSLLFDNGDILEGNGLDEYAYRSHPLDMANVHPVFKAMNTLLYDAATVGNHEFNYGIDFMEESLRGANFPYVNANIYVEDSNQLDEDDLNYFNPYTIIEKEVTDTSGEKHKLKVGVIGFITPIVAEWNKEYFHGNLKVKNIKETAEHFIPIMKSKGADIIVALAHTGLQSDKGLDEKKGNSVHALSKVKGLDAILFGHSHSVFPVKDELQKLPGIDLETGTINGTAAVQAGYWGNHLGLIDLKIVFQDSEWKVKSSLSSIRPVYRTINKKSREVIPADPIIEQIMKKDHHDALNYLKNKK
;
A
#
# COMPACT_ATOMS: atom_id res chain seq x y z
N MET A 1 15.38 -71.32 58.10
CA MET A 1 16.51 -70.96 57.22
C MET A 1 16.04 -71.00 55.77
N LYS A 2 16.18 -69.88 55.03
CA LYS A 2 16.34 -69.72 53.55
C LYS A 2 15.39 -70.51 52.62
N LYS A 3 14.86 -70.03 51.50
CA LYS A 3 14.89 -68.82 50.66
C LYS A 3 13.81 -69.17 49.60
N GLY A 4 12.88 -68.29 49.27
CA GLY A 4 12.93 -67.62 47.97
C GLY A 4 11.89 -68.15 46.98
N MET A 5 10.83 -67.38 46.76
CA MET A 5 10.14 -67.23 45.46
C MET A 5 9.09 -66.11 45.60
N LYS A 6 9.59 -64.87 45.64
CA LYS A 6 8.81 -63.65 45.43
C LYS A 6 9.46 -62.95 44.25
N LYS A 7 8.90 -63.11 43.05
CA LYS A 7 9.02 -62.27 41.86
C LYS A 7 8.24 -62.98 40.75
N TYR A 8 7.64 -62.21 39.85
CA TYR A 8 6.77 -62.65 38.74
C TYR A 8 5.28 -62.79 39.06
N LEU A 9 4.65 -61.78 39.68
CA LEU A 9 3.20 -61.58 39.49
C LEU A 9 2.73 -60.12 39.65
N ILE A 10 3.59 -59.14 39.38
CA ILE A 10 3.20 -57.72 39.38
C ILE A 10 3.90 -57.01 38.22
N THR A 11 3.59 -57.41 36.99
CA THR A 11 3.96 -56.65 35.80
C THR A 11 2.99 -56.88 34.65
N LEU A 12 1.68 -56.90 34.92
CA LEU A 12 0.67 -57.02 33.83
C LEU A 12 -0.65 -56.28 34.09
N LEU A 13 -0.72 -55.35 35.05
CA LEU A 13 -1.95 -54.61 35.35
C LEU A 13 -1.75 -53.09 35.53
N LEU A 14 -0.61 -52.56 35.08
CA LEU A 14 -0.32 -51.11 35.09
C LEU A 14 0.03 -50.56 33.69
N PHE A 15 -0.36 -51.27 32.63
CA PHE A 15 -0.17 -50.86 31.24
C PHE A 15 -1.48 -50.75 30.44
N ILE A 16 -2.63 -50.75 31.12
CA ILE A 16 -3.96 -50.62 30.48
C ILE A 16 -4.64 -49.28 30.83
N ALA A 17 -4.03 -48.44 31.66
CA ALA A 17 -4.56 -47.12 32.04
C ALA A 17 -3.94 -45.92 31.29
N LEU A 18 -3.26 -46.15 30.15
CA LEU A 18 -2.55 -45.12 29.37
C LEU A 18 -2.83 -45.22 27.86
N LEU A 19 -4.06 -45.60 27.52
CA LEU A 19 -4.61 -45.51 26.17
C LEU A 19 -5.96 -44.77 26.21
N ILE A 20 -6.02 -43.65 26.94
CA ILE A 20 -6.89 -42.56 26.48
C ILE A 20 -6.08 -41.92 25.35
N VAL A 21 -6.23 -42.50 24.16
CA VAL A 21 -5.93 -41.79 22.92
C VAL A 21 -6.76 -40.52 23.01
N TRP A 22 -6.09 -39.42 23.32
CA TRP A 22 -6.61 -38.09 23.14
C TRP A 22 -6.70 -37.92 21.62
N ASN A 23 -7.76 -38.50 21.03
CA ASN A 23 -8.29 -38.00 19.79
C ASN A 23 -8.74 -36.59 20.13
N GLN A 24 -7.82 -35.63 19.99
CA GLN A 24 -8.23 -34.31 19.57
C GLN A 24 -8.82 -34.55 18.18
N THR A 25 -10.12 -34.83 18.15
CA THR A 25 -10.93 -34.38 17.02
C THR A 25 -10.65 -32.89 16.95
N GLU A 26 -9.72 -32.50 16.08
CA GLU A 26 -9.73 -31.18 15.48
C GLU A 26 -11.18 -30.95 15.11
N ALA A 27 -11.82 -30.00 15.79
CA ALA A 27 -13.15 -29.61 15.41
C ALA A 27 -13.05 -29.22 13.93
N GLU A 28 -13.68 -29.98 13.05
CA GLU A 28 -13.91 -29.55 11.67
C GLU A 28 -14.46 -28.13 11.80
N VAL A 29 -13.67 -27.15 11.34
CA VAL A 29 -14.11 -25.77 11.27
C VAL A 29 -15.22 -25.77 10.24
N SER A 30 -16.46 -26.03 10.68
CA SER A 30 -17.62 -26.18 9.82
C SER A 30 -17.97 -24.80 9.27
N GLY A 31 -17.48 -24.50 8.07
CA GLY A 31 -17.71 -23.24 7.40
C GLY A 31 -16.96 -23.19 6.07
N PRO A 32 -17.39 -22.33 5.13
CA PRO A 32 -16.62 -22.11 3.91
C PRO A 32 -15.20 -21.62 4.24
N PRO A 33 -14.18 -22.00 3.45
CA PRO A 33 -12.83 -21.47 3.58
C PRO A 33 -12.85 -19.95 3.72
N THR A 34 -12.15 -19.45 4.75
CA THR A 34 -12.16 -18.03 5.12
C THR A 34 -10.74 -17.53 5.24
N ILE A 35 -10.41 -16.46 4.51
CA ILE A 35 -9.11 -15.79 4.55
C ILE A 35 -9.28 -14.45 5.26
N HIS A 36 -8.39 -14.15 6.19
CA HIS A 36 -8.14 -12.80 6.64
C HIS A 36 -6.97 -12.24 5.85
N LEU A 37 -7.18 -11.18 5.08
CA LEU A 37 -6.15 -10.52 4.27
C LEU A 37 -5.99 -9.07 4.73
N ARG A 38 -4.74 -8.65 4.96
CA ARG A 38 -4.41 -7.25 5.26
C ARG A 38 -3.77 -6.57 4.07
N LEU A 39 -4.35 -5.46 3.64
CA LEU A 39 -3.73 -4.53 2.71
C LEU A 39 -3.11 -3.40 3.53
N MET A 40 -1.88 -3.01 3.20
CA MET A 40 -1.13 -1.95 3.88
C MET A 40 -0.75 -0.88 2.87
N GLU A 41 -0.78 0.38 3.28
CA GLU A 41 -0.53 1.53 2.43
C GLU A 41 0.48 2.50 3.04
N THR A 42 1.44 2.91 2.21
CA THR A 42 2.10 4.23 2.32
C THR A 42 1.63 5.15 1.19
N THR A 43 1.61 6.46 1.45
CA THR A 43 1.24 7.48 0.47
C THR A 43 2.01 8.77 0.77
N ASP A 44 2.25 9.57 -0.26
CA ASP A 44 2.78 10.94 -0.16
C ASP A 44 4.07 11.00 0.67
N LEU A 45 5.00 10.06 0.45
CA LEU A 45 6.24 9.97 1.23
C LEU A 45 7.15 11.19 1.01
N HIS A 46 7.13 11.79 -0.18
CA HIS A 46 7.90 12.97 -0.56
C HIS A 46 9.39 12.91 -0.17
N GLY A 47 10.04 11.76 -0.43
CA GLY A 47 11.44 11.56 -0.07
C GLY A 47 11.74 11.48 1.44
N ASN A 48 10.74 11.50 2.33
CA ASN A 48 10.93 11.47 3.79
C ASN A 48 11.25 10.05 4.27
N MET A 49 12.49 9.61 4.04
CA MET A 49 12.90 8.23 4.29
C MET A 49 13.30 7.96 5.76
N ILE A 50 13.75 8.99 6.46
CA ILE A 50 14.15 8.93 7.88
C ILE A 50 13.50 10.08 8.66
N GLY A 51 13.51 10.01 9.99
CA GLY A 51 12.98 11.06 10.87
C GLY A 51 13.87 12.31 10.92
N TYR A 52 14.01 13.01 9.80
CA TYR A 52 14.83 14.22 9.67
C TYR A 52 14.16 15.26 8.77
N ASP A 53 14.06 16.48 9.29
CA ASP A 53 13.60 17.66 8.57
C ASP A 53 14.80 18.39 7.96
N TYR A 54 14.90 18.40 6.63
CA TYR A 54 16.02 19.02 5.91
C TYR A 54 15.94 20.55 5.86
N GLU A 55 14.75 21.13 5.98
CA GLU A 55 14.55 22.58 6.00
C GLU A 55 15.00 23.15 7.35
N ASP A 56 14.46 22.63 8.44
CA ASP A 56 14.81 23.02 9.80
C ASP A 56 16.13 22.39 10.30
N ARG A 57 16.68 21.45 9.54
CA ARG A 57 17.93 20.72 9.85
C ARG A 57 17.91 20.03 11.21
N LYS A 58 16.78 19.43 11.57
CA LYS A 58 16.57 18.80 12.89
C LYS A 58 16.00 17.40 12.76
N LYS A 59 16.32 16.54 13.73
CA LYS A 59 15.66 15.23 13.86
C LYS A 59 14.21 15.41 14.30
N THR A 60 13.34 14.52 13.84
CA THR A 60 11.93 14.47 14.21
C THR A 60 11.49 13.05 14.55
N VAL A 61 10.41 12.96 15.31
CA VAL A 61 9.70 11.69 15.57
C VAL A 61 8.39 11.59 14.78
N GLU A 62 8.00 12.65 14.07
CA GLU A 62 6.65 12.83 13.53
C GLU A 62 6.42 12.13 12.18
N PHE A 63 7.50 11.84 11.45
CA PHE A 63 7.43 11.26 10.11
C PHE A 63 8.71 10.49 9.78
N GLY A 64 8.74 9.88 8.59
CA GLY A 64 9.87 9.11 8.07
C GLY A 64 9.51 7.66 7.80
N LEU A 65 9.81 7.17 6.59
CA LEU A 65 9.62 5.77 6.21
C LEU A 65 10.32 4.82 7.19
N SER A 66 11.45 5.20 7.81
CA SER A 66 12.11 4.39 8.83
C SER A 66 11.20 4.04 9.99
N ARG A 67 10.30 4.94 10.41
CA ARG A 67 9.33 4.67 11.49
C ARG A 67 8.16 3.85 11.00
N THR A 68 7.66 4.16 9.82
CA THR A 68 6.57 3.41 9.17
C THR A 68 6.97 1.97 8.84
N ALA A 69 8.24 1.73 8.52
CA ALA A 69 8.80 0.39 8.36
C ALA A 69 8.63 -0.48 9.62
N SER A 70 8.79 0.10 10.82
CA SER A 70 8.52 -0.60 12.07
C SER A 70 7.02 -0.97 12.20
N LEU A 71 6.11 -0.07 11.78
CA LEU A 71 4.67 -0.36 11.76
C LEU A 71 4.33 -1.45 10.75
N ILE A 72 4.95 -1.43 9.57
CA ILE A 72 4.77 -2.46 8.53
C ILE A 72 5.19 -3.83 9.08
N LYS A 73 6.36 -3.92 9.71
CA LYS A 73 6.84 -5.18 10.32
C LYS A 73 5.88 -5.67 11.41
N GLN A 74 5.39 -4.77 12.27
CA GLN A 74 4.39 -5.12 13.26
C GLN A 74 3.09 -5.62 12.63
N ALA A 75 2.58 -4.92 11.62
CA ALA A 75 1.33 -5.26 10.94
C ALA A 75 1.40 -6.61 10.20
N ARG A 76 2.56 -6.95 9.62
CA ARG A 76 2.82 -8.27 9.02
C ARG A 76 2.88 -9.40 10.04
N ASN A 77 3.45 -9.16 11.21
CA ASN A 77 3.48 -10.16 12.29
C ASN A 77 2.08 -10.47 12.82
N GLU A 78 1.18 -9.48 12.82
CA GLU A 78 -0.21 -9.65 13.22
C GLU A 78 -1.08 -10.32 12.14
N SER A 79 -0.74 -10.15 10.86
CA SER A 79 -1.48 -10.73 9.73
C SER A 79 -0.52 -11.26 8.65
N PRO A 80 -0.19 -12.57 8.69
CA PRO A 80 0.74 -13.18 7.74
C PRO A 80 0.28 -13.08 6.28
N ASN A 81 -1.04 -13.16 6.06
CA ASN A 81 -1.63 -12.86 4.77
C ASN A 81 -1.69 -11.34 4.60
N SER A 82 -0.63 -10.76 4.06
CA SER A 82 -0.60 -9.32 3.83
C SER A 82 0.10 -8.91 2.56
N LEU A 83 -0.32 -7.75 2.05
CA LEU A 83 0.23 -7.05 0.90
C LEU A 83 0.53 -5.59 1.27
N LEU A 84 1.60 -5.03 0.72
CA LEU A 84 2.04 -3.66 0.93
C LEU A 84 2.03 -2.89 -0.38
N PHE A 85 1.40 -1.72 -0.38
CA PHE A 85 1.32 -0.86 -1.55
C PHE A 85 1.79 0.55 -1.23
N ASP A 86 2.28 1.25 -2.26
CA ASP A 86 2.55 2.67 -2.19
C ASP A 86 1.68 3.44 -3.20
N ASN A 87 1.16 4.59 -2.76
CA ASN A 87 0.21 5.36 -3.53
C ASN A 87 0.81 6.59 -4.24
N GLY A 88 2.12 6.66 -4.43
CA GLY A 88 2.79 7.73 -5.20
C GLY A 88 3.18 8.96 -4.38
N ASP A 89 3.69 9.98 -5.08
CA ASP A 89 4.35 11.17 -4.52
C ASP A 89 5.54 10.82 -3.61
N ILE A 90 6.55 10.20 -4.20
CA ILE A 90 7.76 9.69 -3.54
C ILE A 90 9.00 10.48 -3.97
N LEU A 91 9.07 10.90 -5.24
CA LEU A 91 10.31 11.38 -5.87
C LEU A 91 10.65 12.85 -5.62
N GLU A 92 9.72 13.65 -5.11
CA GLU A 92 9.91 15.10 -4.87
C GLU A 92 9.34 15.49 -3.50
N GLY A 93 9.94 16.50 -2.85
CA GLY A 93 9.31 17.24 -1.76
C GLY A 93 10.19 17.53 -0.53
N ASN A 94 11.43 17.04 -0.47
CA ASN A 94 12.39 17.42 0.58
C ASN A 94 13.83 17.37 0.05
N GLY A 95 14.80 17.98 0.73
CA GLY A 95 16.16 18.12 0.21
C GLY A 95 16.96 16.84 -0.16
N LEU A 96 16.44 15.63 0.09
CA LEU A 96 16.96 14.39 -0.51
C LEU A 96 16.70 14.33 -2.02
N ASP A 97 15.56 14.85 -2.49
CA ASP A 97 15.13 14.80 -3.89
C ASP A 97 16.06 15.59 -4.81
N GLU A 98 16.43 16.80 -4.41
CA GLU A 98 17.25 17.71 -5.19
C GLU A 98 18.67 17.15 -5.30
N TYR A 99 19.16 16.58 -4.19
CA TYR A 99 20.41 15.85 -4.17
C TYR A 99 20.36 14.62 -5.10
N ALA A 100 19.27 13.86 -5.06
CA ALA A 100 19.07 12.71 -5.95
C ALA A 100 19.10 13.14 -7.42
N TYR A 101 18.27 14.13 -7.80
CA TYR A 101 18.16 14.65 -9.15
C TYR A 101 19.47 15.26 -9.68
N ARG A 102 20.18 16.05 -8.87
CA ARG A 102 21.36 16.81 -9.33
C ARG A 102 22.67 16.04 -9.26
N SER A 103 22.77 15.08 -8.35
CA SER A 103 24.06 14.46 -7.98
C SER A 103 24.13 12.97 -8.31
N HIS A 104 23.05 12.37 -8.80
CA HIS A 104 23.04 10.96 -9.19
C HIS A 104 22.63 10.83 -10.66
N PRO A 105 23.58 10.55 -11.57
CA PRO A 105 23.19 9.90 -12.82
C PRO A 105 22.59 8.54 -12.44
N LEU A 106 21.27 8.42 -12.59
CA LEU A 106 20.57 7.17 -12.32
C LEU A 106 20.84 6.21 -13.48
N ASP A 107 21.36 5.05 -13.16
CA ASP A 107 21.55 3.96 -14.09
C ASP A 107 21.30 2.62 -13.36
N MET A 108 21.49 1.49 -14.04
CA MET A 108 21.30 0.17 -13.45
C MET A 108 22.16 -0.08 -12.19
N ALA A 109 23.25 0.67 -12.00
CA ALA A 109 24.10 0.59 -10.81
C ALA A 109 23.73 1.63 -9.73
N ASN A 110 22.97 2.68 -10.07
CA ASN A 110 22.62 3.80 -9.21
C ASN A 110 21.10 3.88 -8.99
N VAL A 111 20.59 3.07 -8.06
CA VAL A 111 19.19 3.09 -7.62
C VAL A 111 18.89 4.38 -6.85
N HIS A 112 17.74 5.02 -7.13
CA HIS A 112 17.28 6.20 -6.39
C HIS A 112 17.22 5.92 -4.87
N PRO A 113 17.67 6.83 -3.98
CA PRO A 113 17.74 6.58 -2.53
C PRO A 113 16.44 6.06 -1.91
N VAL A 114 15.28 6.56 -2.35
CA VAL A 114 13.96 6.09 -1.87
C VAL A 114 13.74 4.60 -2.15
N PHE A 115 14.11 4.13 -3.34
CA PHE A 115 13.94 2.72 -3.71
C PHE A 115 14.97 1.82 -3.04
N LYS A 116 16.16 2.32 -2.67
CA LYS A 116 17.09 1.54 -1.82
C LYS A 116 16.43 1.13 -0.51
N ALA A 117 15.65 2.03 0.11
CA ALA A 117 14.90 1.73 1.32
C ALA A 117 13.66 0.86 1.02
N MET A 118 12.79 1.31 0.10
CA MET A 118 11.52 0.63 -0.20
C MET A 118 11.70 -0.82 -0.68
N ASN A 119 12.76 -1.11 -1.46
CA ASN A 119 13.05 -2.46 -1.93
C ASN A 119 13.29 -3.47 -0.79
N THR A 120 13.65 -3.01 0.40
CA THR A 120 13.81 -3.88 1.58
C THR A 120 12.51 -4.16 2.33
N LEU A 121 11.45 -3.42 2.00
CA LEU A 121 10.15 -3.52 2.65
C LEU A 121 9.18 -4.40 1.88
N LEU A 122 9.58 -5.03 0.77
CA LEU A 122 8.75 -5.99 0.02
C LEU A 122 7.38 -5.40 -0.36
N TYR A 123 7.38 -4.26 -1.05
CA TYR A 123 6.18 -3.73 -1.67
C TYR A 123 5.70 -4.68 -2.77
N ASP A 124 4.38 -4.81 -2.91
CA ASP A 124 3.72 -5.69 -3.87
C ASP A 124 3.36 -4.94 -5.16
N ALA A 125 3.02 -3.65 -5.07
CA ALA A 125 2.86 -2.74 -6.22
C ALA A 125 2.84 -1.27 -5.76
N ALA A 126 3.01 -0.34 -6.70
CA ALA A 126 2.82 1.09 -6.48
C ALA A 126 2.08 1.75 -7.66
N THR A 127 1.54 2.94 -7.45
CA THR A 127 1.14 3.85 -8.54
C THR A 127 2.02 5.09 -8.55
N VAL A 128 1.95 5.87 -9.62
CA VAL A 128 2.51 7.22 -9.68
C VAL A 128 1.50 8.23 -9.14
N GLY A 129 2.00 9.23 -8.43
CA GLY A 129 1.36 10.49 -8.11
C GLY A 129 1.85 11.62 -9.01
N ASN A 130 1.39 12.83 -8.75
CA ASN A 130 1.70 13.98 -9.60
C ASN A 130 3.15 14.46 -9.45
N HIS A 131 3.75 14.28 -8.28
CA HIS A 131 5.10 14.73 -8.01
C HIS A 131 6.19 13.85 -8.67
N GLU A 132 5.85 12.66 -9.14
CA GLU A 132 6.75 11.84 -9.96
C GLU A 132 7.20 12.56 -11.24
N PHE A 133 6.40 13.48 -11.78
CA PHE A 133 6.65 14.14 -13.07
C PHE A 133 7.42 15.47 -12.96
N ASN A 134 7.68 16.00 -11.77
CA ASN A 134 8.24 17.35 -11.63
C ASN A 134 9.65 17.51 -12.22
N TYR A 135 10.46 16.46 -12.17
CA TYR A 135 11.81 16.45 -12.75
C TYR A 135 11.85 15.92 -14.19
N GLY A 136 10.68 15.70 -14.80
CA GLY A 136 10.53 15.22 -16.17
C GLY A 136 10.42 13.71 -16.31
N ILE A 137 9.90 13.30 -17.47
CA ILE A 137 9.58 11.90 -17.79
C ILE A 137 10.82 11.01 -17.71
N ASP A 138 11.95 11.44 -18.27
CA ASP A 138 13.17 10.63 -18.30
C ASP A 138 13.68 10.31 -16.88
N PHE A 139 13.74 11.31 -16.00
CA PHE A 139 14.16 11.11 -14.62
C PHE A 139 13.18 10.23 -13.84
N MET A 140 11.88 10.40 -14.09
CA MET A 140 10.84 9.55 -13.52
C MET A 140 11.06 8.08 -13.95
N GLU A 141 11.17 7.80 -15.25
CA GLU A 141 11.39 6.44 -15.75
C GLU A 141 12.69 5.83 -15.19
N GLU A 142 13.80 6.58 -15.20
CA GLU A 142 15.09 6.12 -14.67
C GLU A 142 15.00 5.82 -13.18
N SER A 143 14.30 6.64 -12.41
CA SER A 143 14.06 6.42 -10.98
C SER A 143 13.26 5.14 -10.76
N LEU A 144 12.13 4.99 -11.45
CA LEU A 144 11.21 3.85 -11.27
C LEU A 144 11.85 2.51 -11.65
N ARG A 145 12.81 2.48 -12.58
CA ARG A 145 13.58 1.27 -12.92
C ARG A 145 14.36 0.68 -11.74
N GLY A 146 14.63 1.50 -10.71
CA GLY A 146 15.27 1.06 -9.48
C GLY A 146 14.35 0.32 -8.50
N ALA A 147 13.04 0.30 -8.72
CA ALA A 147 12.07 -0.38 -7.87
C ALA A 147 12.01 -1.89 -8.15
N ASN A 148 11.98 -2.71 -7.10
CA ASN A 148 11.85 -4.17 -7.18
C ASN A 148 10.39 -4.64 -7.20
N PHE A 149 9.46 -3.72 -7.47
CA PHE A 149 8.02 -3.94 -7.46
C PHE A 149 7.39 -3.19 -8.64
N PRO A 150 6.27 -3.70 -9.18
CA PRO A 150 5.66 -3.10 -10.36
C PRO A 150 4.99 -1.77 -10.04
N TYR A 151 5.11 -0.82 -10.97
CA TYR A 151 4.27 0.36 -11.04
C TYR A 151 3.09 0.12 -11.98
N VAL A 152 1.90 0.56 -11.56
CA VAL A 152 0.67 0.52 -12.37
C VAL A 152 0.03 1.88 -12.46
N ASN A 153 -0.52 2.24 -13.63
CA ASN A 153 -1.41 3.38 -13.79
C ASN A 153 -2.28 3.17 -15.05
N ALA A 154 -3.60 3.23 -14.87
CA ALA A 154 -4.56 2.92 -15.92
C ALA A 154 -5.08 4.15 -16.67
N ASN A 155 -4.90 5.36 -16.13
CA ASN A 155 -5.52 6.55 -16.71
C ASN A 155 -4.55 7.54 -17.36
N ILE A 156 -3.24 7.26 -17.38
CA ILE A 156 -2.27 7.97 -18.24
C ILE A 156 -2.15 7.22 -19.57
N TYR A 157 -2.31 7.95 -20.66
CA TYR A 157 -2.20 7.47 -22.03
C TYR A 157 -1.16 8.29 -22.79
N VAL A 158 -0.55 7.67 -23.80
CA VAL A 158 0.23 8.39 -24.81
C VAL A 158 -0.74 9.28 -25.59
N GLU A 159 -0.40 10.57 -25.73
CA GLU A 159 -1.18 11.49 -26.55
C GLU A 159 -0.74 11.35 -28.01
N ASP A 160 -1.64 10.86 -28.85
CA ASP A 160 -1.43 10.79 -30.29
C ASP A 160 -2.18 11.90 -31.05
N SER A 161 -1.87 12.02 -32.34
CA SER A 161 -2.43 13.08 -33.19
C SER A 161 -3.82 12.77 -33.75
N ASN A 162 -4.32 11.53 -33.65
CA ASN A 162 -5.53 11.11 -34.37
C ASN A 162 -6.82 11.38 -33.56
N GLN A 163 -6.69 11.56 -32.24
CA GLN A 163 -7.79 11.86 -31.30
C GLN A 163 -8.89 10.78 -31.25
N LEU A 164 -8.56 9.53 -31.58
CA LEU A 164 -9.45 8.39 -31.47
C LEU A 164 -9.23 7.72 -30.11
N ASP A 165 -10.30 7.59 -29.31
CA ASP A 165 -10.17 6.99 -27.98
C ASP A 165 -9.95 5.46 -28.00
N GLU A 166 -10.19 4.82 -29.16
CA GLU A 166 -10.24 3.36 -29.32
C GLU A 166 -8.86 2.70 -29.47
N ASP A 167 -7.86 3.43 -29.96
CA ASP A 167 -6.48 2.97 -30.12
C ASP A 167 -5.51 3.59 -29.10
N ASP A 168 -6.04 4.35 -28.15
CA ASP A 168 -5.28 4.95 -27.06
C ASP A 168 -4.45 3.92 -26.29
N LEU A 169 -3.14 4.16 -26.23
CA LEU A 169 -2.19 3.30 -25.55
C LEU A 169 -1.94 3.81 -24.13
N ASN A 170 -2.14 2.97 -23.12
CA ASN A 170 -1.72 3.27 -21.77
C ASN A 170 -0.20 3.50 -21.73
N TYR A 171 0.23 4.55 -21.03
CA TYR A 171 1.65 4.85 -20.88
C TYR A 171 2.33 3.92 -19.86
N PHE A 172 1.62 3.56 -18.79
CA PHE A 172 2.03 2.52 -17.84
C PHE A 172 1.24 1.23 -18.07
N ASN A 173 1.68 0.13 -17.47
CA ASN A 173 0.80 -1.03 -17.32
C ASN A 173 -0.44 -0.61 -16.50
N PRO A 174 -1.67 -0.79 -17.02
CA PRO A 174 -2.86 -0.28 -16.35
C PRO A 174 -3.13 -0.98 -15.02
N TYR A 175 -2.83 -2.28 -14.95
CA TYR A 175 -3.02 -3.10 -13.76
C TYR A 175 -2.04 -4.27 -13.74
N THR A 176 -1.93 -4.91 -12.58
CA THR A 176 -1.29 -6.22 -12.41
C THR A 176 -2.22 -7.17 -11.65
N ILE A 177 -2.04 -8.48 -11.80
CA ILE A 177 -2.74 -9.49 -11.00
C ILE A 177 -1.69 -10.29 -10.24
N ILE A 178 -1.66 -10.09 -8.93
CA ILE A 178 -0.72 -10.71 -8.00
C ILE A 178 -1.31 -12.04 -7.53
N GLU A 179 -0.63 -13.14 -7.81
CA GLU A 179 -0.99 -14.45 -7.24
C GLU A 179 -0.33 -14.58 -5.87
N LYS A 180 -1.12 -14.51 -4.81
CA LYS A 180 -0.68 -14.58 -3.42
C LYS A 180 -1.02 -15.95 -2.84
N GLU A 181 -0.02 -16.67 -2.35
CA GLU A 181 -0.28 -17.80 -1.44
C GLU A 181 -0.78 -17.25 -0.11
N VAL A 182 -1.94 -17.72 0.32
CA VAL A 182 -2.61 -17.31 1.56
C VAL A 182 -3.05 -18.54 2.35
N THR A 183 -3.07 -18.42 3.67
CA THR A 183 -3.56 -19.48 4.56
C THR A 183 -4.93 -19.11 5.09
N ASP A 184 -5.91 -20.01 5.00
CA ASP A 184 -7.24 -19.80 5.57
C ASP A 184 -7.29 -20.05 7.08
N THR A 185 -8.45 -19.82 7.70
CA THR A 185 -8.67 -20.00 9.14
C THR A 185 -8.56 -21.45 9.62
N SER A 186 -8.58 -22.44 8.73
CA SER A 186 -8.34 -23.86 9.03
C SER A 186 -6.87 -24.26 8.86
N GLY A 187 -6.01 -23.39 8.34
CA GLY A 187 -4.60 -23.69 8.08
C GLY A 187 -4.31 -24.20 6.67
N GLU A 188 -5.32 -24.29 5.81
CA GLU A 188 -5.16 -24.74 4.42
C GLU A 188 -4.63 -23.60 3.55
N LYS A 189 -3.77 -23.95 2.58
CA LYS A 189 -3.16 -22.99 1.67
C LYS A 189 -3.98 -22.84 0.39
N HIS A 190 -4.15 -21.59 -0.03
CA HIS A 190 -4.88 -21.20 -1.23
C HIS A 190 -4.07 -20.23 -2.07
N LYS A 191 -4.40 -20.14 -3.35
CA LYS A 191 -3.92 -19.07 -4.25
C LYS A 191 -5.03 -18.05 -4.42
N LEU A 192 -4.76 -16.82 -4.00
CA LEU A 192 -5.67 -15.69 -4.15
C LEU A 192 -5.10 -14.73 -5.20
N LYS A 193 -5.88 -14.37 -6.21
CA LYS A 193 -5.49 -13.44 -7.27
C LYS A 193 -5.95 -12.03 -6.94
N VAL A 194 -5.01 -11.17 -6.57
CA VAL A 194 -5.27 -9.77 -6.22
C VAL A 194 -4.97 -8.90 -7.42
N GLY A 195 -6.03 -8.40 -8.06
CA GLY A 195 -5.92 -7.40 -9.11
C GLY A 195 -5.60 -6.03 -8.49
N VAL A 196 -4.59 -5.34 -9.01
CA VAL A 196 -4.18 -4.01 -8.55
C VAL A 196 -4.17 -3.05 -9.72
N ILE A 197 -4.91 -1.95 -9.62
CA ILE A 197 -5.07 -0.93 -10.66
C ILE A 197 -4.69 0.45 -10.11
N GLY A 198 -3.94 1.23 -10.89
CA GLY A 198 -3.44 2.56 -10.47
C GLY A 198 -4.18 3.71 -11.14
N PHE A 199 -4.30 4.84 -10.44
CA PHE A 199 -4.89 6.07 -10.96
C PHE A 199 -4.15 7.32 -10.46
N ILE A 200 -4.20 8.38 -11.25
CA ILE A 200 -3.71 9.72 -10.89
C ILE A 200 -4.79 10.76 -11.18
N THR A 201 -4.83 11.84 -10.39
CA THR A 201 -5.73 12.96 -10.66
C THR A 201 -5.42 13.63 -12.02
N PRO A 202 -6.43 13.88 -12.88
CA PRO A 202 -6.20 14.51 -14.19
C PRO A 202 -5.63 15.94 -14.14
N ILE A 203 -5.69 16.63 -13.00
CA ILE A 203 -5.14 17.99 -12.87
C ILE A 203 -3.62 18.03 -13.07
N VAL A 204 -2.94 16.88 -12.92
CA VAL A 204 -1.49 16.76 -13.20
C VAL A 204 -1.12 17.22 -14.61
N ALA A 205 -2.01 17.02 -15.59
CA ALA A 205 -1.76 17.45 -16.97
C ALA A 205 -1.62 18.99 -17.07
N GLU A 206 -2.32 19.73 -16.21
CA GLU A 206 -2.22 21.19 -16.14
C GLU A 206 -1.00 21.64 -15.32
N TRP A 207 -0.67 20.94 -14.24
CA TRP A 207 0.49 21.26 -13.40
C TRP A 207 1.83 20.98 -14.08
N ASN A 208 1.88 19.95 -14.93
CA ASN A 208 3.08 19.49 -15.63
C ASN A 208 2.89 19.56 -17.15
N LYS A 209 2.24 20.63 -17.63
CA LYS A 209 1.88 20.81 -19.05
C LYS A 209 3.03 20.59 -20.03
N GLU A 210 4.27 20.92 -19.66
CA GLU A 210 5.44 20.71 -20.51
C GLU A 210 5.74 19.24 -20.79
N TYR A 211 5.33 18.34 -19.90
CA TYR A 211 5.50 16.89 -20.04
C TYR A 211 4.23 16.21 -20.54
N PHE A 212 3.05 16.78 -20.28
CA PHE A 212 1.77 16.22 -20.72
C PHE A 212 1.36 16.72 -22.10
N HIS A 213 1.18 18.03 -22.30
CA HIS A 213 0.58 18.53 -23.54
C HIS A 213 1.44 18.22 -24.79
N GLY A 214 0.89 17.37 -25.67
CA GLY A 214 1.55 16.88 -26.88
C GLY A 214 2.33 15.58 -26.70
N ASN A 215 2.36 14.99 -25.50
CA ASN A 215 3.06 13.74 -25.21
C ASN A 215 2.19 12.72 -24.46
N LEU A 216 1.51 13.14 -23.39
CA LEU A 216 0.71 12.31 -22.50
C LEU A 216 -0.63 12.99 -22.18
N LYS A 217 -1.69 12.21 -22.07
CA LYS A 217 -3.02 12.67 -21.62
C LYS A 217 -3.53 11.83 -20.47
N VAL A 218 -4.35 12.44 -19.60
CA VAL A 218 -4.96 11.76 -18.45
C VAL A 218 -6.47 11.66 -18.61
N LYS A 219 -6.98 10.42 -18.64
CA LYS A 219 -8.42 10.14 -18.75
C LYS A 219 -9.11 10.13 -17.39
N ASN A 220 -10.44 10.15 -17.45
CA ASN A 220 -11.31 10.12 -16.27
C ASN A 220 -11.08 8.86 -15.42
N ILE A 221 -10.93 9.04 -14.10
CA ILE A 221 -10.63 7.94 -13.18
C ILE A 221 -11.77 6.90 -13.15
N LYS A 222 -13.00 7.35 -12.91
CA LYS A 222 -14.16 6.47 -12.78
C LYS A 222 -14.42 5.68 -14.08
N GLU A 223 -14.40 6.35 -15.22
CA GLU A 223 -14.66 5.70 -16.52
C GLU A 223 -13.56 4.68 -16.86
N THR A 224 -12.30 5.02 -16.57
CA THR A 224 -11.17 4.10 -16.72
C THR A 224 -11.33 2.86 -15.83
N ALA A 225 -11.77 3.04 -14.58
CA ALA A 225 -12.05 1.92 -13.68
C ALA A 225 -13.19 1.03 -14.20
N GLU A 226 -14.27 1.63 -14.71
CA GLU A 226 -15.40 0.91 -15.31
C GLU A 226 -15.00 0.10 -16.55
N HIS A 227 -13.96 0.53 -17.27
CA HIS A 227 -13.38 -0.22 -18.38
C HIS A 227 -12.50 -1.41 -17.91
N PHE A 228 -11.54 -1.17 -17.01
CA PHE A 228 -10.53 -2.18 -16.67
C PHE A 228 -10.96 -3.21 -15.62
N ILE A 229 -11.87 -2.87 -14.71
CA ILE A 229 -12.32 -3.80 -13.66
C ILE A 229 -12.94 -5.08 -14.25
N PRO A 230 -13.87 -5.01 -15.24
CA PRO A 230 -14.39 -6.21 -15.90
C PRO A 230 -13.30 -7.06 -16.57
N ILE A 231 -12.28 -6.43 -17.15
CA ILE A 231 -11.14 -7.12 -17.80
C ILE A 231 -10.30 -7.86 -16.75
N MET A 232 -10.03 -7.25 -15.60
CA MET A 232 -9.31 -7.89 -14.49
C MET A 232 -10.11 -9.08 -13.94
N LYS A 233 -11.42 -8.93 -13.75
CA LYS A 233 -12.32 -10.03 -13.34
C LYS A 233 -12.31 -11.16 -14.38
N SER A 234 -12.38 -10.88 -15.69
CA SER A 234 -12.32 -11.92 -16.72
C SER A 234 -10.98 -12.65 -16.78
N LYS A 235 -9.90 -12.01 -16.31
CA LYS A 235 -8.58 -12.62 -16.13
C LYS A 235 -8.43 -13.37 -14.79
N GLY A 236 -9.48 -13.43 -13.99
CA GLY A 236 -9.57 -14.21 -12.76
C GLY A 236 -9.11 -13.47 -11.52
N ALA A 237 -9.15 -12.13 -11.48
CA ALA A 237 -8.94 -11.40 -10.23
C ALA A 237 -10.07 -11.72 -9.23
N ASP A 238 -9.71 -12.27 -8.08
CA ASP A 238 -10.64 -12.59 -6.99
C ASP A 238 -11.08 -11.31 -6.27
N ILE A 239 -10.09 -10.48 -5.94
CA ILE A 239 -10.25 -9.17 -5.31
C ILE A 239 -9.54 -8.10 -6.12
N ILE A 240 -10.10 -6.89 -6.15
CA ILE A 240 -9.53 -5.75 -6.86
C ILE A 240 -9.28 -4.58 -5.91
N VAL A 241 -8.03 -4.10 -5.92
CA VAL A 241 -7.53 -2.98 -5.13
C VAL A 241 -7.17 -1.83 -6.07
N ALA A 242 -7.71 -0.64 -5.81
CA ALA A 242 -7.29 0.58 -6.49
C ALA A 242 -6.23 1.31 -5.67
N LEU A 243 -5.13 1.68 -6.32
CA LEU A 243 -4.16 2.67 -5.85
C LEU A 243 -4.53 3.99 -6.52
N ALA A 244 -5.15 4.90 -5.78
CA ALA A 244 -5.73 6.11 -6.32
C ALA A 244 -4.99 7.34 -5.78
N HIS A 245 -4.04 7.88 -6.55
CA HIS A 245 -3.40 9.14 -6.24
C HIS A 245 -4.32 10.33 -6.59
N THR A 246 -5.37 10.47 -5.79
CA THR A 246 -6.39 11.52 -5.87
C THR A 246 -7.09 11.64 -4.53
N GLY A 247 -7.66 12.82 -4.24
CA GLY A 247 -8.37 13.08 -3.01
C GLY A 247 -9.76 12.43 -2.92
N LEU A 248 -10.36 12.54 -1.74
CA LEU A 248 -11.75 12.14 -1.50
C LEU A 248 -12.74 12.87 -2.42
N GLN A 249 -12.45 14.14 -2.69
CA GLN A 249 -13.14 15.01 -3.64
C GLN A 249 -12.20 15.34 -4.79
N SER A 250 -12.77 15.74 -5.93
CA SER A 250 -11.98 16.19 -7.08
C SER A 250 -11.19 17.44 -6.71
N ASP A 251 -10.04 17.62 -7.37
CA ASP A 251 -9.26 18.84 -7.24
C ASP A 251 -10.03 20.07 -7.72
N LYS A 252 -9.75 21.21 -7.08
CA LYS A 252 -10.32 22.49 -7.50
C LYS A 252 -9.96 22.76 -8.96
N GLY A 253 -10.95 23.16 -9.74
CA GLY A 253 -10.79 23.34 -11.19
C GLY A 253 -11.09 22.09 -12.02
N LEU A 254 -11.29 20.93 -11.37
CA LEU A 254 -11.90 19.74 -11.98
C LEU A 254 -13.38 19.58 -11.59
N ASP A 255 -13.99 20.55 -10.90
CA ASP A 255 -15.36 20.44 -10.37
C ASP A 255 -16.40 20.17 -11.47
N GLU A 256 -16.16 20.64 -12.69
CA GLU A 256 -17.01 20.37 -13.85
C GLU A 256 -16.76 18.97 -14.47
N LYS A 257 -15.57 18.37 -14.23
CA LYS A 257 -15.16 17.04 -14.69
C LYS A 257 -15.43 15.99 -13.60
N LYS A 258 -16.71 15.62 -13.44
CA LYS A 258 -17.17 14.55 -12.52
C LYS A 258 -16.42 13.23 -12.76
N GLY A 259 -16.23 12.44 -11.71
CA GLY A 259 -15.63 11.10 -11.82
C GLY A 259 -14.16 11.00 -11.41
N ASN A 260 -13.52 12.13 -11.08
CA ASN A 260 -12.09 12.20 -10.77
C ASN A 260 -11.82 12.33 -9.26
N SER A 261 -12.47 11.48 -8.47
CA SER A 261 -12.31 11.46 -7.02
C SER A 261 -12.54 10.07 -6.45
N VAL A 262 -12.03 9.81 -5.25
CA VAL A 262 -12.27 8.54 -4.55
C VAL A 262 -13.76 8.31 -4.29
N HIS A 263 -14.54 9.35 -3.99
CA HIS A 263 -15.99 9.22 -3.81
C HIS A 263 -16.71 8.70 -5.06
N ALA A 264 -16.26 9.13 -6.24
CA ALA A 264 -16.81 8.65 -7.50
C ALA A 264 -16.32 7.24 -7.83
N LEU A 265 -15.03 6.98 -7.63
CA LEU A 265 -14.39 5.68 -7.85
C LEU A 265 -15.02 4.58 -6.98
N SER A 266 -15.38 4.89 -5.73
CA SER A 266 -15.95 3.91 -4.80
C SER A 266 -17.36 3.44 -5.16
N LYS A 267 -17.98 4.02 -6.20
CA LYS A 267 -19.27 3.57 -6.75
C LYS A 267 -19.10 2.55 -7.88
N VAL A 268 -17.87 2.31 -8.33
CA VAL A 268 -17.60 1.38 -9.43
C VAL A 268 -17.74 -0.06 -8.92
N LYS A 269 -18.56 -0.85 -9.61
CA LYS A 269 -18.85 -2.24 -9.24
C LYS A 269 -17.61 -3.11 -9.41
N GLY A 270 -17.41 -4.04 -8.48
CA GLY A 270 -16.31 -5.01 -8.53
C GLY A 270 -14.99 -4.52 -7.94
N LEU A 271 -14.97 -3.29 -7.39
CA LEU A 271 -13.86 -2.75 -6.64
C LEU A 271 -14.03 -3.05 -5.14
N ASP A 272 -13.03 -3.70 -4.55
CA ASP A 272 -13.10 -4.21 -3.17
C ASP A 272 -12.43 -3.27 -2.16
N ALA A 273 -11.36 -2.59 -2.56
CA ALA A 273 -10.62 -1.66 -1.72
C ALA A 273 -10.01 -0.49 -2.50
N ILE A 274 -9.88 0.66 -1.84
CA ILE A 274 -9.21 1.86 -2.35
C ILE A 274 -8.16 2.32 -1.35
N LEU A 275 -6.89 2.32 -1.77
CA LEU A 275 -5.78 2.96 -1.10
C LEU A 275 -5.60 4.31 -1.81
N PHE A 276 -5.75 5.43 -1.10
CA PHE A 276 -5.74 6.76 -1.71
C PHE A 276 -4.87 7.77 -0.96
N GLY A 277 -4.59 8.90 -1.61
CA GLY A 277 -3.53 9.83 -1.22
C GLY A 277 -3.81 11.26 -1.67
N HIS A 278 -2.76 11.97 -2.05
CA HIS A 278 -2.79 13.28 -2.71
C HIS A 278 -3.18 14.45 -1.80
N SER A 279 -4.23 14.28 -0.99
CA SER A 279 -4.78 15.36 -0.17
C SER A 279 -4.06 15.56 1.18
N HIS A 280 -3.03 14.75 1.47
CA HIS A 280 -2.28 14.70 2.74
C HIS A 280 -3.15 14.57 3.99
N SER A 281 -4.40 14.16 3.80
CA SER A 281 -5.39 13.97 4.84
C SER A 281 -5.29 12.56 5.40
N VAL A 282 -6.12 12.25 6.37
CA VAL A 282 -6.13 10.95 7.02
C VAL A 282 -7.52 10.38 6.92
N PHE A 283 -7.66 9.13 6.47
CA PHE A 283 -8.95 8.44 6.43
C PHE A 283 -8.77 6.97 6.84
N PRO A 284 -9.67 6.40 7.67
CA PRO A 284 -10.79 7.05 8.34
C PRO A 284 -10.34 7.89 9.54
N VAL A 285 -10.84 9.12 9.65
CA VAL A 285 -10.70 9.96 10.85
C VAL A 285 -11.97 10.79 11.04
N LYS A 286 -12.26 11.18 12.28
CA LYS A 286 -13.33 12.15 12.53
C LYS A 286 -12.87 13.56 12.14
N ASP A 287 -13.20 14.00 10.94
CA ASP A 287 -12.99 15.38 10.46
C ASP A 287 -14.25 15.96 9.76
N GLU A 288 -14.15 17.14 9.16
CA GLU A 288 -15.27 17.77 8.46
C GLU A 288 -15.67 17.08 7.13
N LEU A 289 -14.82 16.19 6.59
CA LEU A 289 -15.06 15.45 5.35
C LEU A 289 -16.17 14.39 5.51
N GLN A 290 -16.57 14.10 6.76
CA GLN A 290 -17.70 13.24 7.17
C GLN A 290 -19.06 13.57 6.52
N LYS A 291 -19.22 14.75 5.92
CA LYS A 291 -20.51 15.21 5.37
C LYS A 291 -20.84 14.63 4.00
N LEU A 292 -19.91 13.91 3.36
CA LEU A 292 -20.20 13.26 2.08
C LEU A 292 -21.08 12.02 2.27
N PRO A 293 -22.11 11.83 1.44
CA PRO A 293 -23.00 10.68 1.55
C PRO A 293 -22.24 9.36 1.31
N GLY A 294 -22.57 8.33 2.07
CA GLY A 294 -22.00 6.99 1.91
C GLY A 294 -20.70 6.74 2.67
N ILE A 295 -20.19 7.70 3.45
CA ILE A 295 -19.06 7.46 4.36
C ILE A 295 -19.54 6.76 5.62
N ASP A 296 -18.90 5.64 5.96
CA ASP A 296 -19.02 4.96 7.24
C ASP A 296 -17.65 4.93 7.92
N LEU A 297 -17.51 5.69 9.01
CA LEU A 297 -16.27 5.77 9.78
C LEU A 297 -16.07 4.63 10.77
N GLU A 298 -17.13 3.87 11.11
CA GLU A 298 -16.98 2.73 12.01
C GLU A 298 -16.24 1.59 11.30
N THR A 299 -16.56 1.38 10.02
CA THR A 299 -15.90 0.37 9.18
C THR A 299 -14.83 0.95 8.26
N GLY A 300 -14.77 2.27 8.10
CA GLY A 300 -13.83 2.95 7.21
C GLY A 300 -14.12 2.67 5.73
N THR A 301 -15.39 2.80 5.33
CA THR A 301 -15.85 2.55 3.95
C THR A 301 -16.43 3.80 3.31
N ILE A 302 -16.39 3.86 1.97
CA ILE A 302 -17.00 4.91 1.16
C ILE A 302 -17.90 4.24 0.12
N ASN A 303 -19.20 4.46 0.21
CA ASN A 303 -20.24 3.78 -0.57
C ASN A 303 -20.16 2.23 -0.44
N GLY A 304 -19.68 1.72 0.70
CA GLY A 304 -19.53 0.28 0.97
C GLY A 304 -18.20 -0.33 0.52
N THR A 305 -17.36 0.40 -0.23
CA THR A 305 -16.00 -0.04 -0.57
C THR A 305 -15.02 0.36 0.53
N ALA A 306 -14.14 -0.54 0.95
CA ALA A 306 -13.11 -0.25 1.95
C ALA A 306 -12.16 0.84 1.43
N ALA A 307 -11.83 1.83 2.25
CA ALA A 307 -10.92 2.88 1.85
C ALA A 307 -10.00 3.35 2.99
N VAL A 308 -8.78 3.74 2.66
CA VAL A 308 -7.82 4.30 3.63
C VAL A 308 -6.94 5.34 2.95
N GLN A 309 -6.56 6.37 3.70
CA GLN A 309 -5.51 7.32 3.32
C GLN A 309 -4.58 7.55 4.51
N ALA A 310 -3.30 7.23 4.32
CA ALA A 310 -2.27 7.21 5.36
C ALA A 310 -1.49 8.53 5.55
N GLY A 311 -2.18 9.68 5.52
CA GLY A 311 -1.53 10.96 5.83
C GLY A 311 -0.50 11.36 4.78
N TYR A 312 0.73 11.63 5.22
CA TYR A 312 1.83 12.09 4.39
C TYR A 312 3.19 11.85 5.07
N TRP A 313 4.28 11.88 4.32
CA TRP A 313 5.68 11.76 4.77
C TRP A 313 6.01 10.50 5.58
N GLY A 314 5.13 9.49 5.50
CA GLY A 314 5.21 8.31 6.36
C GLY A 314 4.89 8.64 7.83
N ASN A 315 3.96 9.56 8.10
CA ASN A 315 3.48 9.82 9.45
C ASN A 315 2.42 8.82 9.92
N HIS A 316 1.80 8.08 8.99
CA HIS A 316 0.90 6.96 9.27
C HIS A 316 1.19 5.76 8.38
N LEU A 317 0.68 4.61 8.79
CA LEU A 317 0.46 3.42 7.96
C LEU A 317 -1.05 3.22 7.78
N GLY A 318 -1.51 3.12 6.53
CA GLY A 318 -2.89 2.79 6.20
C GLY A 318 -3.09 1.28 6.21
N LEU A 319 -4.21 0.80 6.73
CA LEU A 319 -4.56 -0.61 6.83
C LEU A 319 -5.99 -0.86 6.38
N ILE A 320 -6.21 -1.89 5.57
CA ILE A 320 -7.52 -2.46 5.28
C ILE A 320 -7.47 -3.96 5.59
N ASP A 321 -8.28 -4.40 6.54
CA ASP A 321 -8.46 -5.80 6.88
C ASP A 321 -9.71 -6.34 6.18
N LEU A 322 -9.55 -7.33 5.30
CA LEU A 322 -10.61 -7.99 4.56
C LEU A 322 -10.86 -9.39 5.12
N LYS A 323 -12.13 -9.72 5.36
CA LYS A 323 -12.58 -11.10 5.55
C LYS A 323 -13.13 -11.61 4.22
N ILE A 324 -12.44 -12.58 3.63
CA ILE A 324 -12.75 -13.13 2.32
C ILE A 324 -13.24 -14.57 2.51
N VAL A 325 -14.35 -14.93 1.89
CA VAL A 325 -14.98 -16.24 2.05
C VAL A 325 -15.17 -16.88 0.69
N PHE A 326 -14.82 -18.16 0.57
CA PHE A 326 -15.09 -18.93 -0.65
C PHE A 326 -16.55 -19.34 -0.70
N GLN A 327 -17.33 -18.77 -1.62
CA GLN A 327 -18.75 -19.02 -1.77
C GLN A 327 -19.14 -18.97 -3.25
N ASP A 328 -20.03 -19.86 -3.69
CA ASP A 328 -20.52 -19.91 -5.08
C ASP A 328 -19.38 -20.12 -6.11
N SER A 329 -18.35 -20.88 -5.71
CA SER A 329 -17.13 -21.14 -6.51
C SER A 329 -16.24 -19.91 -6.75
N GLU A 330 -16.40 -18.85 -5.96
CA GLU A 330 -15.59 -17.63 -6.04
C GLU A 330 -15.23 -17.09 -4.64
N TRP A 331 -14.11 -16.38 -4.55
CA TRP A 331 -13.74 -15.66 -3.34
C TRP A 331 -14.51 -14.33 -3.27
N LYS A 332 -15.18 -14.08 -2.14
CA LYS A 332 -15.97 -12.85 -1.92
C LYS A 332 -15.54 -12.14 -0.66
N VAL A 333 -15.38 -10.81 -0.72
CA VAL A 333 -15.24 -9.98 0.47
C VAL A 333 -16.56 -9.98 1.25
N LYS A 334 -16.53 -10.52 2.47
CA LYS A 334 -17.70 -10.58 3.35
C LYS A 334 -17.81 -9.36 4.26
N SER A 335 -16.68 -8.84 4.71
CA SER A 335 -16.59 -7.64 5.52
C SER A 335 -15.20 -7.04 5.42
N SER A 336 -15.10 -5.73 5.66
CA SER A 336 -13.86 -4.97 5.68
C SER A 336 -13.80 -4.06 6.90
N LEU A 337 -12.58 -3.76 7.34
CA LEU A 337 -12.31 -2.73 8.34
C LEU A 337 -11.07 -1.94 7.93
N SER A 338 -11.22 -0.64 7.71
CA SER A 338 -10.10 0.27 7.44
C SER A 338 -9.66 0.97 8.72
N SER A 339 -8.35 1.15 8.87
CA SER A 339 -7.77 1.85 10.01
C SER A 339 -6.42 2.46 9.65
N ILE A 340 -5.92 3.31 10.53
CA ILE A 340 -4.65 4.01 10.38
C ILE A 340 -3.81 3.81 11.64
N ARG A 341 -2.49 3.77 11.48
CA ARG A 341 -1.54 3.72 12.61
C ARG A 341 -0.56 4.88 12.52
N PRO A 342 -0.59 5.84 13.45
CA PRO A 342 0.37 6.93 13.44
C PRO A 342 1.73 6.50 13.99
N VAL A 343 2.82 7.08 13.47
CA VAL A 343 4.18 6.87 14.02
C VAL A 343 4.45 7.69 15.29
N TYR A 344 3.62 8.71 15.54
CA TYR A 344 3.72 9.60 16.70
C TYR A 344 2.33 9.98 17.25
N ARG A 345 2.29 10.56 18.45
CA ARG A 345 1.09 11.18 19.02
C ARG A 345 1.41 12.54 19.61
N THR A 346 0.50 13.49 19.49
CA THR A 346 0.60 14.76 20.21
C THR A 346 -0.01 14.63 21.60
N ILE A 347 0.83 14.72 22.64
CA ILE A 347 0.41 14.67 24.05
C ILE A 347 0.91 15.94 24.73
N ASN A 348 0.00 16.73 25.31
CA ASN A 348 0.33 18.02 25.94
C ASN A 348 1.10 18.97 25.01
N LYS A 349 0.64 19.11 23.75
CA LYS A 349 1.27 19.91 22.69
C LYS A 349 2.70 19.49 22.32
N LYS A 350 3.11 18.27 22.67
CA LYS A 350 4.43 17.71 22.32
C LYS A 350 4.26 16.41 21.57
N SER A 351 5.06 16.25 20.52
CA SER A 351 5.11 15.02 19.75
C SER A 351 5.85 13.94 20.54
N ARG A 352 5.20 12.80 20.66
CA ARG A 352 5.68 11.61 21.38
C ARG A 352 5.76 10.47 20.40
N GLU A 353 6.92 9.82 20.37
CA GLU A 353 7.15 8.62 19.60
C GLU A 353 6.15 7.52 20.02
N VAL A 354 5.50 6.90 19.04
CA VAL A 354 4.67 5.69 19.23
C VAL A 354 5.51 4.44 18.96
N ILE A 355 6.41 4.54 17.98
CA ILE A 355 7.25 3.42 17.53
C ILE A 355 8.65 3.92 17.16
N PRO A 356 9.72 3.19 17.52
CA PRO A 356 11.07 3.55 17.13
C PRO A 356 11.28 3.42 15.62
N ALA A 357 12.26 4.17 15.09
CA ALA A 357 12.72 4.01 13.72
C ALA A 357 13.36 2.63 13.49
N ASP A 358 13.15 2.08 12.30
CA ASP A 358 13.72 0.82 11.88
C ASP A 358 15.23 0.97 11.61
N PRO A 359 16.09 0.21 12.31
CA PRO A 359 17.53 0.39 12.21
C PRO A 359 18.09 0.00 10.83
N ILE A 360 17.41 -0.87 10.07
CA ILE A 360 17.86 -1.26 8.73
C ILE A 360 17.64 -0.10 7.77
N ILE A 361 16.47 0.55 7.82
CA ILE A 361 16.19 1.73 6.97
C ILE A 361 17.14 2.88 7.31
N GLU A 362 17.35 3.18 8.61
CA GLU A 362 18.31 4.20 9.04
C GLU A 362 19.73 3.92 8.52
N GLN A 363 20.15 2.65 8.54
CA GLN A 363 21.47 2.25 8.06
C GLN A 363 21.60 2.35 6.53
N ILE A 364 20.57 1.96 5.77
CA ILE A 364 20.53 2.09 4.31
C ILE A 364 20.62 3.56 3.90
N MET A 365 19.84 4.41 4.57
CA MET A 365 19.74 5.83 4.23
C MET A 365 20.93 6.66 4.74
N LYS A 366 21.77 6.12 5.61
CA LYS A 366 22.84 6.86 6.29
C LYS A 366 23.76 7.63 5.33
N LYS A 367 24.19 7.00 4.24
CA LYS A 367 25.09 7.62 3.26
C LYS A 367 24.36 8.73 2.50
N ASP A 368 23.22 8.40 1.89
CA ASP A 368 22.47 9.35 1.07
C ASP A 368 21.96 10.55 1.89
N HIS A 369 21.58 10.33 3.16
CA HIS A 369 21.26 11.41 4.10
C HIS A 369 22.46 12.35 4.35
N HIS A 370 23.64 11.78 4.61
CA HIS A 370 24.85 12.57 4.85
C HIS A 370 25.24 13.39 3.61
N ASP A 371 25.17 12.78 2.44
CA ASP A 371 25.52 13.42 1.19
C ASP A 371 24.50 14.52 0.81
N ALA A 372 23.20 14.29 1.04
CA ALA A 372 22.17 15.31 0.91
C ALA A 372 22.44 16.52 1.82
N LEU A 373 22.79 16.28 3.09
CA LEU A 373 23.17 17.37 4.01
C LEU A 373 24.39 18.16 3.54
N ASN A 374 25.38 17.49 2.93
CA ASN A 374 26.57 18.16 2.39
C ASN A 374 26.23 18.98 1.14
N TYR A 375 25.43 18.41 0.23
CA TYR A 375 24.91 19.11 -0.95
C TYR A 375 24.17 20.41 -0.56
N LEU A 376 23.23 20.32 0.38
CA LEU A 376 22.44 21.47 0.86
C LEU A 376 23.26 22.51 1.64
N LYS A 377 24.42 22.13 2.20
CA LYS A 377 25.34 23.09 2.84
C LYS A 377 26.12 23.90 1.80
N ASN A 378 26.55 23.25 0.72
CA ASN A 378 27.41 23.84 -0.31
C ASN A 378 26.63 24.64 -1.38
N LYS A 379 25.30 24.60 -1.37
CA LYS A 379 24.42 25.39 -2.24
C LYS A 379 24.28 26.87 -1.82
N LYS A 380 24.70 27.20 -0.58
CA LYS A 380 24.80 28.59 -0.10
C LYS A 380 26.15 29.17 -0.49
#